data_AF-W2WVJ3-F1
#
_entry.id   AF-W2WVJ3-F1
#
_cell.length_a   1.000
_cell.length_b   1.000
_cell.length_c   1.000
_cell.angle_alpha   90.00
_cell.angle_beta   90.00
_cell.angle_gamma   90.00
#
_symmetry.space_group_name_H-M   'P 1'
#
loop_
_entity.id
_entity.type
_entity.pdbx_description
1 polymer ?
#
loop_
_entity_poly.entity_id
_entity_poly.type
_entity_poly.pdbx_seq_one_letter_code
_entity_poly.pdbx_strand_id
1 'polypeptide(L)'
;MSGGGQGANGAGGSKRHRHVLRDSIHGISNKSIRRLARRAGVIRMSALVHEHMRAVLKINLKCLINDAIVYTQHANRKTIKTMDVVYALKRQGQMLYGFDSGSSKLTKK
;
A
#
# COMPACT_ATOMS: atom_id res chain seq x y z
N MET A 1 -30.32 -28.90 31.41
CA MET A 1 -29.00 -28.27 31.21
C MET A 1 -28.67 -28.37 29.73
N SER A 2 -28.96 -27.32 28.96
CA SER A 2 -28.72 -27.30 27.52
C SER A 2 -27.72 -26.19 27.22
N GLY A 3 -26.47 -26.59 26.93
CA GLY A 3 -25.36 -25.69 26.67
C GLY A 3 -25.59 -24.89 25.39
N GLY A 4 -25.85 -23.59 25.54
CA GLY A 4 -25.82 -22.64 24.43
C GLY A 4 -24.37 -22.33 24.07
N GLY A 5 -23.91 -22.85 22.94
CA GLY A 5 -22.59 -22.52 22.40
C GLY A 5 -22.46 -21.03 22.09
N GLN A 6 -21.29 -20.46 22.39
CA GLN A 6 -20.89 -19.13 21.94
C GLN A 6 -20.65 -19.16 20.42
N GLY A 7 -21.75 -19.10 19.68
CA GLY A 7 -21.80 -19.08 18.22
C GLY A 7 -22.98 -18.26 17.74
N ALA A 8 -23.34 -17.19 18.45
CA ALA A 8 -24.34 -16.25 17.97
C ALA A 8 -23.71 -15.37 16.89
N ASN A 9 -23.74 -15.86 15.65
CA ASN A 9 -23.64 -15.02 14.46
C ASN A 9 -24.89 -14.12 14.39
N GLY A 10 -24.93 -13.11 15.25
CA GLY A 10 -25.86 -12.00 15.11
C GLY A 10 -25.43 -11.19 13.90
N ALA A 11 -26.24 -11.22 12.84
CA ALA A 11 -26.10 -10.41 11.64
C ALA A 11 -26.33 -8.93 11.97
N GLY A 12 -25.39 -8.32 12.70
CA GLY A 12 -25.27 -6.88 12.81
C GLY A 12 -24.73 -6.34 11.50
N GLY A 13 -25.58 -5.66 10.73
CA GLY A 13 -25.19 -5.04 9.46
C GLY A 13 -23.89 -4.24 9.60
N SER A 14 -22.96 -4.43 8.66
CA SER A 14 -21.68 -3.74 8.65
C SER A 14 -21.89 -2.23 8.58
N LYS A 15 -21.76 -1.54 9.73
CA LYS A 15 -21.80 -0.07 9.78
C LYS A 15 -20.70 0.46 8.89
N ARG A 16 -21.07 1.29 7.90
CA ARG A 16 -20.11 2.04 7.09
C ARG A 16 -19.42 3.06 7.98
N HIS A 17 -18.27 2.71 8.53
CA HIS A 17 -17.43 3.69 9.20
C HIS A 17 -16.84 4.64 8.15
N ARG A 18 -17.04 5.96 8.35
CA ARG A 18 -16.34 6.98 7.57
C ARG A 18 -14.84 6.82 7.81
N HIS A 19 -14.05 6.77 6.73
CA HIS A 19 -12.60 6.67 6.84
C HIS A 19 -12.05 7.94 7.49
N VAL A 20 -11.58 7.81 8.73
CA VAL A 20 -10.90 8.89 9.47
C VAL A 20 -9.41 8.78 9.19
N LEU A 21 -8.74 9.91 8.91
CA LEU A 21 -7.29 9.96 8.82
C LEU A 21 -6.69 9.51 10.17
N ARG A 22 -6.01 8.38 10.14
CA ARG A 22 -5.30 7.76 11.27
C ARG A 22 -3.93 7.32 10.78
N ASP A 23 -3.03 6.94 11.67
CA ASP A 23 -1.79 6.30 11.24
C ASP A 23 -2.11 4.94 10.58
N SER A 24 -2.14 4.95 9.25
CA SER A 24 -2.52 3.80 8.43
C SER A 24 -1.44 2.72 8.38
N ILE A 25 -0.31 2.92 9.06
CA ILE A 25 0.84 2.03 8.98
C ILE A 25 0.52 0.60 9.44
N HIS A 26 -0.38 0.45 10.41
CA HIS A 26 -0.87 -0.85 10.90
C HIS A 26 -1.82 -1.54 9.92
N GLY A 27 -2.34 -0.82 8.91
CA GLY A 27 -3.05 -1.41 7.77
C GLY A 27 -2.18 -2.36 6.94
N ILE A 28 -0.86 -2.20 7.01
CA ILE A 28 0.10 -3.19 6.50
C ILE A 28 0.18 -4.34 7.52
N SER A 29 -0.69 -5.32 7.31
CA SER A 29 -0.82 -6.49 8.22
C SER A 29 0.46 -7.34 8.27
N ASN A 30 0.68 -8.02 9.40
CA ASN A 30 1.77 -9.01 9.56
C ASN A 30 1.73 -10.10 8.47
N LYS A 31 0.53 -10.47 8.00
CA LYS A 31 0.34 -11.44 6.92
C LYS A 31 0.87 -10.89 5.59
N SER A 32 0.67 -9.61 5.29
CA SER A 32 1.21 -8.96 4.08
C SER A 32 2.74 -8.93 4.09
N ILE A 33 3.35 -8.53 5.21
CA ILE A 33 4.82 -8.53 5.38
C ILE A 33 5.37 -9.95 5.24
N ARG A 34 4.70 -10.94 5.85
CA ARG A 34 5.10 -12.35 5.72
C ARG A 34 5.05 -12.81 4.27
N ARG A 35 4.01 -12.47 3.49
CA ARG A 35 3.93 -12.81 2.06
C ARG A 35 5.10 -12.22 1.26
N LEU A 36 5.49 -10.98 1.53
CA LEU A 36 6.67 -10.35 0.91
C LEU A 36 7.97 -11.09 1.27
N ALA A 37 8.18 -11.35 2.56
CA ALA A 37 9.36 -12.07 3.03
C ALA A 37 9.47 -13.48 2.42
N ARG A 38 8.34 -14.21 2.31
CA ARG A 38 8.32 -15.51 1.64
C ARG A 38 8.69 -15.42 0.16
N ARG A 39 8.18 -14.42 -0.56
CA ARG A 39 8.56 -14.18 -1.96
C ARG A 39 10.06 -13.88 -2.11
N ALA A 40 10.65 -13.22 -1.11
CA ALA A 40 12.08 -12.97 -1.04
C ALA A 40 12.92 -14.18 -0.56
N GLY A 41 12.32 -15.36 -0.35
CA GLY A 41 13.02 -16.57 0.08
C GLY A 41 13.32 -16.66 1.58
N VAL A 42 12.74 -15.78 2.40
CA VAL A 42 12.94 -15.81 3.87
C VAL A 42 12.26 -17.05 4.47
N ILE A 43 13.01 -17.89 5.18
CA ILE A 43 12.53 -19.16 5.78
C ILE A 43 12.08 -18.97 7.24
N ARG A 44 12.79 -18.18 8.05
CA ARG A 44 12.40 -17.84 9.43
C ARG A 44 12.51 -16.33 9.61
N MET A 45 11.59 -15.77 10.39
CA MET A 45 11.50 -14.32 10.59
C MET A 45 11.11 -14.04 12.04
N SER A 46 11.82 -13.13 12.68
CA SER A 46 11.53 -12.65 14.04
C SER A 46 10.29 -11.75 14.06
N ALA A 47 9.62 -11.66 15.21
CA ALA A 47 8.45 -10.81 15.41
C ALA A 47 8.77 -9.31 15.23
N LEU A 48 9.97 -8.88 15.64
CA LEU A 48 10.41 -7.47 15.57
C LEU A 48 10.52 -6.94 14.14
N VAL A 49 10.76 -7.84 13.17
CA VAL A 49 10.85 -7.49 11.74
C VAL A 49 9.55 -6.87 11.23
N HIS A 50 8.40 -7.24 11.79
CA HIS A 50 7.13 -6.67 11.37
C HIS A 50 7.07 -5.15 11.56
N GLU A 51 7.57 -4.66 12.69
CA GLU A 51 7.54 -3.22 12.99
C GLU A 51 8.66 -2.47 12.27
N HIS A 52 9.84 -3.09 12.16
CA HIS A 52 10.94 -2.49 11.41
C HIS A 52 10.58 -2.32 9.93
N MET A 53 9.91 -3.29 9.31
CA MET A 53 9.49 -3.21 7.91
C MET A 53 8.45 -2.10 7.68
N ARG A 54 7.59 -1.82 8.66
CA ARG A 54 6.66 -0.69 8.62
C ARG A 54 7.41 0.64 8.61
N ALA A 55 8.38 0.80 9.51
CA ALA A 55 9.19 2.02 9.57
C ALA A 55 9.94 2.27 8.25
N VAL A 56 10.60 1.23 7.71
CA VAL A 56 11.32 1.31 6.42
C VAL A 56 10.38 1.68 5.28
N LEU A 57 9.21 1.04 5.19
CA LEU A 57 8.22 1.34 4.16
C LEU A 57 7.73 2.79 4.23
N LYS A 58 7.50 3.31 5.45
CA LYS A 58 7.06 4.69 5.66
C LYS A 58 8.10 5.69 5.17
N ILE A 59 9.39 5.43 5.45
CA ILE A 59 10.50 6.28 4.99
C ILE A 59 10.61 6.23 3.46
N ASN A 60 10.61 5.03 2.87
CA ASN A 60 10.74 4.86 1.42
C ASN A 60 9.61 5.57 0.66
N LEU A 61 8.35 5.38 1.09
CA LEU A 61 7.21 6.06 0.46
C LEU A 61 7.25 7.57 0.64
N LYS A 62 7.72 8.06 1.79
CA LYS A 62 7.87 9.51 2.03
C LYS A 62 8.87 10.12 1.06
N CYS A 63 10.03 9.48 0.85
CA CYS A 63 11.02 9.92 -0.12
C CYS A 63 10.45 9.92 -1.55
N LEU A 64 9.83 8.82 -1.95
CA LEU A 64 9.25 8.69 -3.30
C LEU A 64 8.15 9.72 -3.58
N ILE A 65 7.23 9.93 -2.64
CA ILE A 65 6.13 10.87 -2.80
C ILE A 65 6.65 12.31 -2.85
N ASN A 66 7.65 12.67 -2.04
CA ASN A 66 8.27 13.99 -2.10
C ASN A 66 8.87 14.26 -3.48
N ASP A 67 9.57 13.29 -4.07
CA ASP A 67 10.12 13.42 -5.42
C ASP A 67 9.02 13.54 -6.48
N ALA A 68 7.93 12.77 -6.37
CA ALA A 68 6.79 12.85 -7.28
C ALA A 68 6.05 14.21 -7.19
N ILE A 69 5.99 14.80 -5.99
CA ILE A 69 5.39 16.13 -5.78
C ILE A 69 6.19 17.20 -6.53
N VAL A 70 7.52 17.12 -6.56
CA VAL A 70 8.36 18.08 -7.30
C VAL A 70 8.01 18.10 -8.79
N TYR A 71 7.86 16.93 -9.43
CA TYR A 71 7.45 16.85 -10.84
C TYR A 71 6.03 17.37 -11.07
N THR A 72 5.12 17.09 -10.13
CA THR A 72 3.73 17.55 -10.20
C THR A 72 3.65 19.08 -10.11
N GLN A 73 4.42 19.68 -9.20
CA GLN A 73 4.52 21.12 -9.00
C GLN A 73 5.19 21.81 -10.19
N HIS A 74 6.28 21.24 -10.71
CA HIS A 74 6.97 21.76 -11.90
C HIS A 74 6.04 21.85 -13.11
N ALA A 75 5.10 20.91 -13.24
CA ALA A 75 4.09 20.90 -14.28
C ALA A 75 2.83 21.75 -13.94
N ASN A 76 2.84 22.54 -12.86
CA ASN A 76 1.72 23.37 -12.38
C ASN A 76 0.41 22.60 -12.20
N ARG A 77 0.49 21.31 -11.81
CA ARG A 77 -0.68 20.45 -11.56
C ARG A 77 -0.91 20.30 -10.05
N LYS A 78 -2.17 20.10 -9.66
CA LYS A 78 -2.55 19.73 -8.28
C LYS A 78 -2.72 18.21 -8.09
N THR A 79 -2.71 17.46 -9.18
CA THR A 79 -2.93 16.02 -9.20
C THR A 79 -1.67 15.31 -9.68
N ILE A 80 -1.16 14.40 -8.84
CA ILE A 80 -0.05 13.51 -9.17
C ILE A 80 -0.53 12.54 -10.25
N LYS A 81 0.20 12.47 -11.37
CA LYS A 81 -0.03 11.51 -12.46
C LYS A 81 0.91 10.32 -12.29
N THR A 82 0.58 9.20 -12.94
CA THR A 82 1.41 8.00 -12.97
C THR A 82 2.84 8.29 -13.44
N MET A 83 3.00 9.15 -14.45
CA MET A 83 4.32 9.53 -14.98
C MET A 83 5.20 10.24 -13.95
N ASP A 84 4.62 11.03 -13.04
CA ASP A 84 5.39 11.72 -12.00
C ASP A 84 6.05 10.72 -11.04
N VAL A 85 5.34 9.62 -10.75
CA VAL A 85 5.86 8.50 -9.93
C VAL A 85 6.91 7.70 -10.69
N VAL A 86 6.68 7.40 -11.98
CA VAL A 86 7.66 6.69 -12.82
C VAL A 86 8.97 7.48 -12.94
N TYR A 87 8.89 8.80 -13.09
CA TYR A 87 10.08 9.66 -13.13
C TYR A 87 10.79 9.76 -11.79
N ALA A 88 10.06 9.87 -10.68
CA ALA A 88 10.65 9.81 -9.34
C ALA A 88 11.40 8.50 -9.09
N LEU A 89 10.80 7.37 -9.46
CA LEU A 89 11.41 6.04 -9.39
C LEU A 89 12.65 5.91 -10.29
N LYS A 90 12.60 6.44 -11.52
CA LYS A 90 13.75 6.47 -12.44
C LYS A 90 14.92 7.27 -11.87
N ARG A 91 14.67 8.39 -11.20
CA ARG A 91 15.70 9.19 -10.52
C ARG A 91 16.37 8.42 -9.38
N GLN A 92 15.63 7.57 -8.67
CA GLN A 92 16.15 6.70 -7.60
C GLN A 92 16.83 5.41 -8.14
N GLY A 93 16.93 5.24 -9.47
CA GLY A 93 17.51 4.06 -10.09
C GLY A 93 16.60 2.83 -10.11
N GLN A 94 15.30 2.98 -9.80
CA GLN A 94 14.33 1.89 -9.80
C GLN A 94 13.37 2.04 -10.97
N MET A 95 13.71 1.53 -12.15
CA MET A 95 12.80 1.66 -13.32
C MET A 95 11.57 0.76 -13.18
N LEU A 96 10.39 1.37 -13.35
CA LEU A 96 9.09 0.68 -13.30
C LEU A 96 8.47 0.64 -14.70
N TYR A 97 8.22 -0.57 -15.21
CA TYR A 97 7.66 -0.82 -16.54
C TYR A 97 6.16 -1.08 -16.50
N GLY A 98 5.47 -0.87 -17.64
CA GLY A 98 4.04 -1.18 -17.79
C GLY A 98 3.09 -0.06 -17.37
N PHE A 99 3.59 1.15 -17.18
CA PHE A 99 2.82 2.32 -16.76
C PHE A 99 2.85 3.48 -17.76
N ASP A 100 3.28 3.23 -19.00
CA ASP A 100 3.21 4.22 -20.07
C ASP A 100 1.75 4.53 -20.41
N SER A 101 1.46 5.80 -20.67
CA SER A 101 0.12 6.36 -20.81
C SER A 101 -0.67 5.91 -22.06
N GLY A 102 -0.29 4.80 -22.69
CA GLY A 102 -0.83 4.32 -23.98
C GLY A 102 -1.72 3.07 -23.95
N SER A 103 -1.84 2.34 -22.83
CA SER A 103 -2.47 1.00 -22.81
C SER A 103 -3.73 0.86 -21.97
N SER A 104 -4.61 1.86 -21.97
CA SER A 104 -5.97 1.72 -21.42
C SER A 104 -7.04 2.13 -22.44
N LYS A 105 -6.98 1.57 -23.65
CA LYS A 105 -8.22 1.29 -24.38
C LYS A 105 -8.85 0.07 -23.70
N LEU A 106 -9.53 0.31 -22.58
CA LEU A 106 -10.49 -0.63 -22.04
C LEU A 106 -11.63 -0.66 -23.06
N THR A 107 -11.61 -1.65 -23.95
CA THR A 107 -12.71 -1.94 -24.86
C THR A 107 -13.96 -2.11 -24.01
N LYS A 108 -14.83 -1.10 -24.01
CA LYS A 108 -16.22 -1.26 -23.56
C LYS A 108 -16.81 -2.36 -24.45
N LYS A 109 -17.12 -3.51 -23.85
CA LYS A 109 -18.17 -4.38 -24.39
C LYS A 109 -19.51 -3.75 -24.07
#